data_AF-A0A3N8Q884-F1
#
_entry.id   AF-A0A3N8Q884-F1
#
_cell.length_a   1.000
_cell.length_b   1.000
_cell.length_c   1.000
_cell.angle_alpha   90.00
_cell.angle_beta   90.00
_cell.angle_gamma   90.00
#
_symmetry.space_group_name_H-M   'P 1'
#
loop_
_entity.id
_entity.type
_entity.pdbx_description
1 polymer ?
#
loop_
_entity_poly.entity_id
_entity_poly.type
_entity_poly.pdbx_seq_one_letter_code
_entity_poly.pdbx_strand_id
1 'polypeptide(L)'
;MTITRVNGFASGAAAAVAALALAACSSPPARFYTLSPADAAAPLRTAPANPAFLIEVPAVGVPEQVAKNQLVVQKNAAQVDVLEQERWASPPADEIRRALSDDLAAQLGTIDVANSATPPGVPVYRISVNVQRFESWPGKRAAVDAVWSVRSLATQAVMTCRTSVAEPVADGYDALVAGHRRALDVIATQAAAGVRAMAARRGAATATAPAAGSKTAAAPVVPCPANPTSGGDAGATGKSGA
;
A
#
# COMPACT_ATOMS: atom_id res chain seq x y z
N MET A 1 8.09 -32.37 -75.73
CA MET A 1 8.50 -31.13 -75.04
C MET A 1 7.30 -30.66 -74.24
N THR A 2 7.21 -31.06 -72.97
CA THR A 2 6.00 -30.83 -72.15
C THR A 2 6.40 -29.99 -70.94
N ILE A 3 5.96 -28.74 -70.93
CA ILE A 3 6.25 -27.76 -69.89
C ILE A 3 5.21 -27.92 -68.78
N THR A 4 5.64 -28.40 -67.61
CA THR A 4 4.82 -28.46 -66.39
C THR A 4 4.72 -27.06 -65.79
N ARG A 5 3.57 -26.40 -65.94
CA ARG A 5 3.30 -25.10 -65.32
C ARG A 5 2.93 -25.25 -63.83
N VAL A 6 3.89 -24.87 -63.00
CA VAL A 6 3.80 -23.99 -61.81
C VAL A 6 2.80 -24.36 -60.70
N ASN A 7 3.35 -24.94 -59.62
CA ASN A 7 2.77 -25.10 -58.28
C ASN A 7 2.67 -23.79 -57.45
N GLY A 8 2.69 -22.61 -58.09
CA GLY A 8 2.86 -21.31 -57.43
C GLY A 8 1.66 -20.86 -56.57
N PHE A 9 0.43 -21.25 -56.94
CA PHE A 9 -0.78 -20.84 -56.22
C PHE A 9 -0.94 -21.55 -54.85
N ALA A 10 -0.50 -22.82 -54.75
CA ALA A 10 -0.59 -23.59 -53.51
C ALA A 10 0.38 -23.06 -52.43
N SER A 11 1.59 -22.64 -52.82
CA SER A 11 2.57 -22.06 -51.88
C SER A 11 2.15 -20.68 -51.35
N GLY A 12 1.45 -19.87 -52.15
CA GLY A 12 0.97 -18.55 -51.70
C GLY A 12 -0.14 -18.63 -50.65
N ALA A 13 -1.09 -19.56 -50.82
CA ALA A 13 -2.17 -19.76 -49.85
C ALA A 13 -1.65 -20.32 -48.51
N ALA A 14 -0.70 -21.26 -48.54
CA ALA A 14 -0.07 -21.80 -47.33
C ALA A 14 0.70 -20.72 -46.54
N ALA A 15 1.43 -19.84 -47.24
CA ALA A 15 2.14 -18.73 -46.61
C ALA A 15 1.20 -17.69 -45.99
N ALA A 16 0.07 -17.38 -46.65
CA ALA A 16 -0.93 -16.44 -46.13
C ALA A 16 -1.65 -16.99 -44.88
N VAL A 17 -2.01 -18.27 -44.88
CA VAL A 17 -2.62 -18.93 -43.71
C VAL A 17 -1.64 -19.02 -42.55
N ALA A 18 -0.36 -19.32 -42.82
CA ALA A 18 0.69 -19.27 -41.81
C ALA A 18 0.85 -17.85 -41.23
N ALA A 19 0.88 -16.81 -42.07
CA ALA A 19 0.99 -15.43 -41.60
C ALA A 19 -0.22 -14.98 -40.74
N LEU A 20 -1.44 -15.39 -41.11
CA LEU A 20 -2.65 -15.14 -40.32
C LEU A 20 -2.65 -15.91 -38.99
N ALA A 21 -2.13 -17.14 -38.98
CA ALA A 21 -1.96 -17.93 -37.76
C ALA A 21 -0.93 -17.30 -36.80
N LEU A 22 0.15 -16.70 -37.32
CA LEU A 22 1.13 -15.97 -36.49
C LEU A 22 0.55 -14.67 -35.91
N ALA A 23 -0.29 -13.95 -36.66
CA ALA A 23 -0.95 -12.73 -36.16
C ALA A 23 -1.96 -13.03 -35.02
N ALA A 24 -2.52 -14.25 -35.00
CA ALA A 24 -3.42 -14.71 -33.94
C ALA A 24 -2.71 -15.07 -32.61
N CYS A 25 -1.37 -15.14 -32.60
CA CYS A 25 -0.57 -15.41 -31.39
C CYS A 25 -0.08 -14.15 -30.66
N SER A 26 -0.50 -12.95 -31.07
CA SER A 26 -0.14 -11.72 -30.36
C SER A 26 -0.98 -11.55 -29.09
N SER A 27 -0.34 -11.53 -27.92
CA SER A 27 -0.98 -11.14 -26.66
C SER A 27 -0.91 -9.62 -26.46
N PRO A 28 -1.94 -8.98 -25.88
CA PRO A 28 -1.87 -7.56 -25.55
C PRO A 28 -0.76 -7.29 -24.52
N PRO A 29 -0.07 -6.13 -24.60
CA PRO A 29 0.97 -5.78 -23.64
C PRO A 29 0.38 -5.64 -22.23
N ALA A 30 1.08 -6.19 -21.24
CA ALA A 30 0.73 -6.02 -19.84
C ALA A 30 1.32 -4.70 -19.29
N ARG A 31 0.57 -4.04 -18.40
CA ARG A 31 1.00 -2.85 -17.65
C ARG A 31 1.16 -3.22 -16.18
N PHE A 32 2.21 -2.65 -15.57
CA PHE A 32 2.59 -2.95 -14.20
C PHE A 32 2.52 -1.70 -13.33
N TYR A 33 1.90 -1.83 -12.17
CA TYR A 33 1.63 -0.75 -11.24
C TYR A 33 2.38 -0.97 -9.93
N THR A 34 2.87 0.11 -9.34
CA THR A 34 3.52 0.09 -8.02
C THR A 34 2.87 1.12 -7.09
N LEU A 35 2.85 0.84 -5.79
CA LEU A 35 2.39 1.81 -4.78
C LEU A 35 3.53 2.72 -4.29
N SER A 36 4.79 2.37 -4.51
CA SER A 36 5.92 3.29 -4.25
C SER A 36 6.25 4.09 -5.51
N PRO A 37 5.90 5.38 -5.60
CA PRO A 37 6.24 6.19 -6.77
C PRO A 37 7.76 6.35 -6.88
N ALA A 38 8.31 6.00 -8.04
CA ALA A 38 9.67 6.40 -8.41
C ALA A 38 9.59 7.73 -9.15
N ASP A 39 10.01 8.82 -8.50
CA ASP A 39 10.21 10.10 -9.15
C ASP A 39 11.69 10.27 -9.47
N ALA A 40 12.03 10.24 -10.77
CA ALA A 40 13.40 10.40 -11.23
C ALA A 40 13.97 11.81 -10.97
N ALA A 41 13.11 12.81 -10.78
CA ALA A 41 13.50 14.18 -10.47
C ALA A 41 13.59 14.42 -8.95
N ALA A 42 13.07 13.52 -8.11
CA ALA A 42 13.18 13.64 -6.67
C ALA A 42 14.62 13.34 -6.22
N PRO A 43 15.23 14.20 -5.38
CA PRO A 43 16.54 13.91 -4.83
C PRO A 43 16.50 12.62 -4.02
N LEU A 44 17.54 11.80 -4.14
CA LEU A 44 17.69 10.60 -3.32
C LEU A 44 17.62 11.00 -1.84
N ARG A 45 16.62 10.46 -1.13
CA ARG A 45 16.41 10.78 0.28
C ARG A 45 17.58 10.22 1.08
N THR A 46 18.28 11.10 1.78
CA THR A 46 19.31 10.72 2.75
C THR A 46 18.67 10.68 4.13
N ALA A 47 18.56 9.47 4.71
CA ALA A 47 18.22 9.34 6.11
C ALA A 47 19.37 9.88 6.98
N PRO A 48 19.10 10.43 8.17
CA PRO A 48 20.17 10.81 9.09
C PRO A 48 21.01 9.58 9.42
N ALA A 49 22.33 9.74 9.47
CA ALA A 49 23.26 8.63 9.72
C ALA A 49 22.98 7.91 11.06
N ASN A 50 22.43 8.62 12.05
CA ASN A 50 22.07 8.10 13.38
C ASN A 50 20.72 8.69 13.83
N PRO A 51 19.58 8.09 13.42
CA PRO A 51 18.28 8.57 13.87
C PRO A 51 18.07 8.26 15.37
N ALA A 52 17.29 9.09 16.06
CA ALA A 52 17.04 8.96 17.50
C ALA A 52 16.28 7.67 17.90
N PHE A 53 15.58 7.07 16.94
CA PHE A 53 14.89 5.79 17.02
C PHE A 53 14.82 5.20 15.61
N LEU A 54 14.51 3.91 15.52
CA LEU A 54 14.28 3.17 14.28
C LEU A 54 12.82 2.70 14.20
N ILE A 55 12.38 2.33 13.00
CA ILE A 55 11.08 1.69 12.80
C ILE A 55 11.24 0.28 12.24
N GLU A 56 10.22 -0.54 12.42
CA GLU A 56 10.13 -1.86 11.82
C GLU A 56 8.75 -2.04 11.20
N VAL A 57 8.67 -2.15 9.87
CA VAL A 57 7.43 -2.41 9.15
C VAL A 57 7.45 -3.86 8.64
N PRO A 58 6.91 -4.84 9.41
CA PRO A 58 6.83 -6.23 8.97
C PRO A 58 5.85 -6.42 7.80
N ALA A 59 5.70 -7.67 7.34
CA ALA A 59 4.74 -8.03 6.30
C ALA A 59 3.31 -7.54 6.64
N VAL A 60 2.63 -7.04 5.60
CA VAL A 60 1.27 -6.48 5.70
C VAL A 60 0.23 -7.54 5.33
N GLY A 61 -0.80 -7.68 6.15
CA GLY A 61 -1.95 -8.54 5.83
C GLY A 61 -2.86 -7.85 4.80
N VAL A 62 -3.36 -8.60 3.82
CA VAL A 62 -4.32 -8.13 2.81
C VAL A 62 -5.44 -9.15 2.58
N PRO A 63 -6.64 -8.73 2.14
CA PRO A 63 -7.73 -9.66 1.85
C PRO A 63 -7.39 -10.60 0.69
N GLU A 64 -7.79 -11.87 0.80
CA GLU A 64 -7.52 -12.90 -0.23
C GLU A 64 -8.04 -12.52 -1.62
N GLN A 65 -9.15 -11.77 -1.67
CA GLN A 65 -9.75 -11.30 -2.92
C GLN A 65 -8.75 -10.50 -3.76
N VAL A 66 -7.88 -9.71 -3.11
CA VAL A 66 -6.89 -8.85 -3.77
C VAL A 66 -5.47 -9.41 -3.65
N ALA A 67 -5.25 -10.55 -3.00
CA ALA A 67 -3.94 -11.17 -2.80
C ALA A 67 -3.43 -11.86 -4.08
N LYS A 68 -3.43 -11.13 -5.20
CA LYS A 68 -2.98 -11.58 -6.52
C LYS A 68 -2.32 -10.44 -7.28
N ASN A 69 -1.48 -10.76 -8.25
CA ASN A 69 -0.77 -9.73 -9.02
C ASN A 69 -1.68 -9.03 -10.04
N GLN A 70 -2.86 -9.55 -10.39
CA GLN A 70 -3.82 -8.81 -11.21
C GLN A 70 -4.46 -7.67 -10.42
N LEU A 71 -4.68 -6.54 -11.09
CA LEU A 71 -5.50 -5.46 -10.55
C LEU A 71 -6.95 -5.93 -10.47
N VAL A 72 -7.52 -5.88 -9.28
CA VAL A 72 -8.94 -6.20 -9.05
C VAL A 72 -9.71 -4.90 -8.95
N VAL A 73 -10.76 -4.76 -9.76
CA VAL A 73 -11.61 -3.57 -9.80
C VAL A 73 -13.07 -3.94 -9.57
N GLN A 74 -13.80 -3.03 -8.93
CA GLN A 74 -15.22 -3.18 -8.69
C GLN A 74 -15.98 -2.90 -9.98
N LYS A 75 -16.80 -3.87 -10.40
CA LYS A 75 -17.74 -3.71 -11.51
C LYS A 75 -19.07 -3.17 -11.02
N ASN A 76 -19.55 -3.69 -9.90
CA ASN A 76 -20.73 -3.23 -9.18
C ASN A 76 -20.65 -3.67 -7.70
N ALA A 77 -21.75 -3.59 -6.97
CA ALA A 77 -21.80 -3.94 -5.54
C ALA A 77 -21.53 -5.42 -5.25
N ALA A 78 -21.76 -6.33 -6.21
CA ALA A 78 -21.65 -7.78 -6.02
C ALA A 78 -20.60 -8.44 -6.92
N GLN A 79 -19.98 -7.68 -7.84
CA GLN A 79 -19.06 -8.22 -8.84
C GLN A 79 -17.77 -7.41 -8.89
N VAL A 80 -16.68 -8.14 -9.06
CA VAL A 80 -15.35 -7.62 -9.34
C VAL A 80 -14.87 -8.17 -10.67
N ASP A 81 -14.10 -7.36 -11.39
CA ASP A 81 -13.33 -7.81 -12.54
C ASP A 81 -11.87 -7.96 -12.13
N VAL A 82 -11.27 -9.09 -12.53
CA VAL A 82 -9.83 -9.35 -12.38
C VAL A 82 -9.18 -9.06 -13.73
N LEU A 83 -8.29 -8.08 -13.77
CA LEU A 83 -7.72 -7.57 -15.01
C LEU A 83 -6.43 -8.34 -15.35
N GLU A 84 -6.41 -9.04 -16.48
CA GLU A 84 -5.25 -9.88 -16.86
C GLU A 84 -4.04 -9.07 -17.33
N GLN A 85 -4.28 -7.94 -17.99
CA GLN A 85 -3.23 -7.06 -18.54
C GLN A 85 -2.84 -5.94 -17.59
N GLU A 86 -3.61 -5.69 -16.53
CA GLU A 86 -3.34 -4.63 -15.56
C GLU A 86 -2.89 -5.29 -14.26
N ARG A 87 -1.61 -5.15 -13.91
CA ARG A 87 -1.02 -5.97 -12.86
C ARG A 87 -0.24 -5.12 -11.88
N TRP A 88 -0.18 -5.53 -10.63
CA TRP A 88 0.81 -5.04 -9.69
C TRP A 88 2.19 -5.58 -10.06
N ALA A 89 3.22 -4.75 -9.87
CA ALA A 89 4.61 -5.09 -10.11
C ALA A 89 5.12 -6.17 -9.12
N SER A 90 4.56 -6.19 -7.92
CA SER A 90 4.72 -7.25 -6.91
C SER A 90 3.37 -7.55 -6.23
N PRO A 91 3.23 -8.63 -5.44
CA PRO A 91 1.99 -8.90 -4.71
C PRO A 91 1.53 -7.68 -3.90
N PRO A 92 0.22 -7.37 -3.84
CA PRO A 92 -0.25 -6.14 -3.19
C PRO A 92 0.20 -5.95 -1.74
N ALA A 93 0.37 -7.03 -0.98
CA ALA A 93 0.94 -6.96 0.37
C ALA A 93 2.36 -6.36 0.39
N ASP A 94 3.20 -6.71 -0.59
CA ASP A 94 4.56 -6.19 -0.72
C ASP A 94 4.57 -4.74 -1.21
N GLU A 95 3.71 -4.39 -2.18
CA GLU A 95 3.54 -3.01 -2.64
C GLU A 95 3.10 -2.09 -1.49
N ILE A 96 2.12 -2.52 -0.69
CA ILE A 96 1.61 -1.75 0.46
C ILE A 96 2.68 -1.63 1.55
N ARG A 97 3.38 -2.72 1.89
CA ARG A 97 4.46 -2.69 2.89
C ARG A 97 5.55 -1.70 2.47
N ARG A 98 5.97 -1.75 1.20
CA ARG A 98 7.02 -0.88 0.67
C ARG A 98 6.59 0.59 0.70
N ALA A 99 5.39 0.90 0.22
CA ALA A 99 4.85 2.26 0.27
C ALA A 99 4.79 2.81 1.70
N LEU A 100 4.26 2.03 2.65
CA LEU A 100 4.19 2.43 4.05
C LEU A 100 5.58 2.61 4.67
N SER A 101 6.54 1.72 4.37
CA SER A 101 7.93 1.83 4.84
C SER A 101 8.58 3.11 4.34
N ASP A 102 8.47 3.39 3.04
CA ASP A 102 9.04 4.57 2.39
C ASP A 102 8.45 5.88 2.96
N ASP A 103 7.11 5.94 3.12
CA ASP A 103 6.42 7.10 3.64
C ASP A 103 6.72 7.32 5.13
N LEU A 104 6.68 6.27 5.96
CA LEU A 104 7.00 6.37 7.38
C LEU A 104 8.44 6.78 7.62
N ALA A 105 9.40 6.18 6.90
CA ALA A 105 10.81 6.53 7.00
C ALA A 105 11.04 8.00 6.64
N ALA A 106 10.40 8.47 5.56
CA ALA A 106 10.47 9.86 5.14
C ALA A 106 9.87 10.83 6.17
N GLN A 107 8.65 10.55 6.65
CA GLN A 107 7.95 11.42 7.60
C GLN A 107 8.56 11.45 9.00
N LEU A 108 9.25 10.38 9.40
CA LEU A 108 9.88 10.25 10.72
C LEU A 108 11.37 10.60 10.71
N GLY A 109 11.97 10.76 9.53
CA GLY A 109 13.42 10.98 9.38
C GLY A 109 14.22 9.82 9.99
N THR A 110 13.83 8.59 9.66
CA THR A 110 14.40 7.37 10.25
C THR A 110 14.57 6.27 9.21
N ILE A 111 14.99 5.08 9.64
CA ILE A 111 15.27 3.91 8.83
C ILE A 111 14.36 2.76 9.26
N ASP A 112 13.77 2.07 8.28
CA ASP A 112 13.07 0.80 8.51
C ASP A 112 14.07 -0.37 8.55
N VAL A 113 14.06 -1.10 9.66
CA VAL A 113 14.97 -2.22 9.93
C VAL A 113 14.31 -3.60 9.85
N ALA A 114 13.11 -3.72 9.25
CA ALA A 114 12.38 -4.99 9.14
C ALA A 114 13.21 -6.18 8.60
N ASN A 115 14.22 -5.91 7.77
CA ASN A 115 15.11 -6.94 7.22
C ASN A 115 16.60 -6.59 7.45
N SER A 116 16.92 -5.92 8.55
CA SER A 116 18.29 -5.46 8.84
C SER A 116 18.62 -5.59 10.32
N ALA A 117 19.91 -5.61 10.63
CA ALA A 117 20.36 -5.64 12.02
C ALA A 117 19.99 -4.32 12.72
N THR A 118 19.51 -4.43 13.96
CA THR A 118 19.23 -3.29 14.82
C THR A 118 20.43 -3.04 15.73
N PRO A 119 20.99 -1.81 15.77
CA PRO A 119 22.03 -1.47 16.74
C PRO A 119 21.52 -1.57 18.20
N PRO A 120 22.34 -2.05 19.15
CA PRO A 120 21.95 -2.15 20.54
C PRO A 120 21.68 -0.76 21.14
N GLY A 121 20.67 -0.66 21.99
CA GLY A 121 20.33 0.58 22.72
C GLY A 121 19.52 1.60 21.93
N VAL A 122 19.34 1.43 20.61
CA VAL A 122 18.48 2.31 19.80
C VAL A 122 17.02 1.85 19.92
N PRO A 123 16.08 2.72 20.35
CA PRO A 123 14.67 2.34 20.44
C PRO A 123 14.09 1.98 19.07
N VAL A 124 13.33 0.89 19.00
CA VAL A 124 12.60 0.47 17.79
C VAL A 124 11.10 0.54 18.02
N TYR A 125 10.37 1.09 17.05
CA TYR A 125 8.92 1.08 16.99
C TYR A 125 8.45 0.18 15.85
N ARG A 126 7.76 -0.91 16.19
CA ARG A 126 7.16 -1.81 15.20
C ARG A 126 5.79 -1.31 14.79
N ILE A 127 5.56 -1.17 13.48
CA ILE A 127 4.29 -0.73 12.89
C ILE A 127 3.67 -1.90 12.13
N SER A 128 2.68 -2.56 12.71
CA SER A 128 1.98 -3.68 12.07
C SER A 128 0.68 -3.21 11.45
N VAL A 129 0.41 -3.60 10.20
CA VAL A 129 -0.79 -3.21 9.45
C VAL A 129 -1.49 -4.45 8.90
N ASN A 130 -2.81 -4.50 9.07
CA ASN A 130 -3.68 -5.48 8.48
C ASN A 130 -4.80 -4.76 7.70
N VAL A 131 -4.77 -4.89 6.38
CA VAL A 131 -5.75 -4.29 5.48
C VAL A 131 -6.99 -5.18 5.44
N GLN A 132 -8.12 -4.59 5.80
CA GLN A 132 -9.43 -5.25 5.81
C GLN A 132 -10.20 -5.02 4.50
N ARG A 133 -9.95 -3.88 3.84
CA ARG A 133 -10.55 -3.52 2.55
C ARG A 133 -9.52 -2.81 1.70
N PHE A 134 -9.40 -3.23 0.45
CA PHE A 134 -8.61 -2.58 -0.58
C PHE A 134 -9.43 -2.60 -1.87
N GLU A 135 -10.16 -1.52 -2.14
CA GLU A 135 -11.14 -1.46 -3.21
C GLU A 135 -10.75 -0.44 -4.28
N SER A 136 -10.87 -0.85 -5.54
CA SER A 136 -10.65 -0.01 -6.71
C SER A 136 -11.97 0.17 -7.45
N TRP A 137 -12.60 1.33 -7.39
CA TRP A 137 -13.80 1.66 -8.16
C TRP A 137 -13.43 2.59 -9.32
N PRO A 138 -13.35 2.08 -10.57
CA PRO A 138 -12.96 2.87 -11.74
C PRO A 138 -13.81 4.15 -11.87
N GLY A 139 -13.13 5.29 -12.08
CA GLY A 139 -13.77 6.60 -12.24
C GLY A 139 -14.49 7.14 -10.99
N LYS A 140 -14.37 6.47 -9.84
CA LYS A 140 -15.10 6.83 -8.62
C LYS A 140 -14.16 7.03 -7.44
N ARG A 141 -13.53 5.96 -6.96
CA ARG A 141 -12.69 6.02 -5.76
C ARG A 141 -11.72 4.85 -5.62
N ALA A 142 -10.62 5.10 -4.93
CA ALA A 142 -9.75 4.09 -4.33
C ALA A 142 -9.97 4.11 -2.81
N ALA A 143 -10.28 2.97 -2.20
CA ALA A 143 -10.60 2.91 -0.78
C ALA A 143 -9.76 1.88 -0.04
N VAL A 144 -9.28 2.26 1.16
CA VAL A 144 -8.50 1.43 2.07
C VAL A 144 -9.13 1.50 3.45
N ASP A 145 -9.37 0.34 4.07
CA ASP A 145 -9.68 0.22 5.50
C ASP A 145 -8.68 -0.73 6.13
N ALA A 146 -7.99 -0.28 7.17
CA ALA A 146 -6.94 -1.04 7.81
C ALA A 146 -6.97 -0.88 9.32
N VAL A 147 -6.65 -1.97 10.01
CA VAL A 147 -6.30 -1.95 11.43
C VAL A 147 -4.79 -1.96 11.52
N TRP A 148 -4.22 -1.06 12.31
CA TRP A 148 -2.78 -0.93 12.47
C TRP A 148 -2.41 -0.69 13.92
N SER A 149 -1.16 -0.98 14.26
CA SER A 149 -0.64 -0.73 15.60
C SER A 149 0.79 -0.21 15.56
N VAL A 150 1.14 0.61 16.55
CA VAL A 150 2.51 1.04 16.84
C VAL A 150 2.90 0.46 18.19
N ARG A 151 3.98 -0.32 18.23
CA ARG A 151 4.50 -0.96 19.44
C ARG A 151 5.94 -0.54 19.68
N SER A 152 6.24 -0.06 20.88
CA SER A 152 7.63 0.14 21.30
C SER A 152 8.25 -1.20 21.68
N LEU A 153 9.32 -1.64 21.01
CA LEU A 153 9.98 -2.90 21.38
C LEU A 153 10.75 -2.79 22.71
N ALA A 154 11.17 -1.58 23.08
CA ALA A 154 11.88 -1.33 24.34
C ALA A 154 10.96 -1.36 25.58
N THR A 155 9.71 -0.88 25.45
CA THR A 155 8.78 -0.74 26.60
C THR A 155 7.54 -1.62 26.50
N GLN A 156 7.33 -2.26 25.35
CA GLN A 156 6.12 -3.02 24.99
C GLN A 156 4.81 -2.21 24.96
N ALA A 157 4.85 -0.90 25.22
CA ALA A 157 3.70 -0.01 25.04
C ALA A 157 3.14 -0.13 23.62
N VAL A 158 1.81 -0.12 23.49
CA VAL A 158 1.13 -0.33 22.22
C VAL A 158 -0.03 0.65 22.02
N MET A 159 -0.15 1.13 20.79
CA MET A 159 -1.29 1.88 20.27
C MET A 159 -1.90 1.06 19.14
N THR A 160 -3.21 0.83 19.14
CA THR A 160 -3.91 0.13 18.05
C THR A 160 -5.05 0.99 17.54
N CYS A 161 -5.09 1.20 16.22
CA CYS A 161 -5.99 2.12 15.55
C CYS A 161 -6.60 1.49 14.31
N ARG A 162 -7.69 2.09 13.82
CA ARG A 162 -8.31 1.76 12.55
C ARG A 162 -8.47 3.04 11.74
N THR A 163 -8.14 2.95 10.46
CA THR A 163 -8.25 4.06 9.52
C THR A 163 -8.99 3.57 8.29
N SER A 164 -10.05 4.27 7.92
CA SER A 164 -10.82 4.03 6.70
C SER A 164 -10.84 5.29 5.86
N VAL A 165 -10.34 5.19 4.64
CA VAL A 165 -10.15 6.32 3.71
C VAL A 165 -10.67 5.91 2.35
N ALA A 166 -11.36 6.84 1.69
CA ALA A 166 -11.82 6.70 0.31
C ALA A 166 -11.43 7.95 -0.47
N GLU A 167 -10.48 7.80 -1.38
CA GLU A 167 -9.96 8.86 -2.22
C GLU A 167 -10.73 8.90 -3.54
N PRO A 168 -11.35 10.02 -3.93
CA PRO A 168 -11.94 10.16 -5.25
C PRO A 168 -10.86 10.05 -6.33
N VAL A 169 -11.19 9.44 -7.46
CA VAL A 169 -10.25 9.27 -8.59
C VAL A 169 -10.93 9.60 -9.91
N ALA A 170 -10.13 10.09 -10.86
CA ALA A 170 -10.54 10.20 -12.25
C ALA A 170 -10.57 8.82 -12.93
N ASP A 171 -10.92 8.79 -14.21
CA ASP A 171 -10.85 7.58 -15.02
C ASP A 171 -9.40 7.10 -15.24
N GLY A 172 -9.28 5.80 -15.54
CA GLY A 172 -8.00 5.13 -15.78
C GLY A 172 -7.39 4.49 -14.53
N TYR A 173 -6.61 3.43 -14.74
CA TYR A 173 -6.03 2.66 -13.63
C TYR A 173 -4.84 3.39 -12.96
N ASP A 174 -4.14 4.28 -13.67
CA ASP A 174 -3.13 5.15 -13.08
C ASP A 174 -3.73 6.05 -11.98
N ALA A 175 -4.94 6.57 -12.22
CA ALA A 175 -5.66 7.40 -11.25
C ALA A 175 -6.09 6.60 -10.02
N LEU A 176 -6.49 5.33 -10.20
CA LEU A 176 -6.77 4.40 -9.10
C LEU A 176 -5.54 4.14 -8.25
N VAL A 177 -4.39 3.89 -8.87
CA VAL A 177 -3.12 3.67 -8.16
C VAL A 177 -2.71 4.93 -7.39
N ALA A 178 -2.84 6.11 -8.00
CA ALA A 178 -2.61 7.38 -7.32
C ALA A 178 -3.55 7.59 -6.13
N GLY A 179 -4.82 7.19 -6.24
CA GLY A 179 -5.78 7.21 -5.13
C GLY A 179 -5.38 6.29 -3.99
N HIS A 180 -4.95 5.06 -4.29
CA HIS A 180 -4.44 4.13 -3.26
C HIS A 180 -3.19 4.66 -2.55
N ARG A 181 -2.28 5.30 -3.29
CA ARG A 181 -1.10 5.97 -2.70
C ARG A 181 -1.51 7.04 -1.69
N ARG A 182 -2.45 7.92 -2.05
CA ARG A 182 -2.98 8.94 -1.12
C ARG A 182 -3.64 8.31 0.11
N ALA A 183 -4.43 7.26 -0.07
CA ALA A 183 -5.07 6.56 1.04
C ALA A 183 -4.04 5.94 2.00
N LEU A 184 -2.94 5.38 1.49
CA LEU A 184 -1.86 4.84 2.30
C LEU A 184 -1.05 5.93 3.02
N ASP A 185 -0.81 7.07 2.38
CA ASP A 185 -0.15 8.23 3.01
C ASP A 185 -0.94 8.74 4.23
N VAL A 186 -2.28 8.71 4.19
CA VAL A 186 -3.11 9.03 5.36
C VAL A 186 -2.84 8.06 6.51
N ILE A 187 -2.74 6.75 6.24
CA ILE A 187 -2.42 5.74 7.25
C ILE A 187 -1.00 5.95 7.80
N ALA A 188 -0.02 6.16 6.91
CA ALA A 188 1.37 6.43 7.29
C ALA A 188 1.47 7.69 8.18
N THR A 189 0.75 8.75 7.84
CA THR A 189 0.71 10.00 8.60
C THR A 189 0.18 9.79 10.02
N GLN A 190 -0.89 9.01 10.18
CA GLN A 190 -1.45 8.71 11.49
C GLN A 190 -0.52 7.80 12.32
N ALA A 191 0.06 6.77 11.70
CA ALA A 191 1.03 5.91 12.36
C ALA A 191 2.29 6.68 12.78
N ALA A 192 2.80 7.58 11.94
CA ALA A 192 3.93 8.45 12.26
C ALA A 192 3.62 9.39 13.44
N ALA A 193 2.42 9.96 13.50
CA ALA A 193 1.98 10.73 14.66
C ALA A 193 1.97 9.89 15.95
N GLY A 194 1.52 8.63 15.85
CA GLY A 194 1.60 7.64 16.92
C GLY A 194 3.02 7.39 17.43
N VAL A 195 3.94 7.12 16.50
CA VAL A 195 5.37 6.91 16.80
C VAL A 195 5.94 8.14 17.53
N ARG A 196 5.72 9.35 17.00
CA ARG A 196 6.18 10.60 17.63
C ARG A 196 5.64 10.78 19.05
N ALA A 197 4.36 10.50 19.26
CA ALA A 197 3.74 10.59 20.58
C ALA A 197 4.37 9.60 21.59
N MET A 198 4.63 8.37 21.16
CA MET A 198 5.26 7.35 22.01
C MET A 198 6.75 7.66 22.27
N ALA A 199 7.47 8.21 21.28
CA ALA A 199 8.85 8.66 21.42
C ALA A 199 8.98 9.84 22.39
N ALA A 200 8.11 10.83 22.31
CA ALA A 200 8.09 11.98 23.22
C ALA A 200 7.85 11.56 24.69
N ARG A 201 6.91 10.62 24.93
CA ARG A 201 6.63 10.09 26.28
C ARG A 201 7.85 9.36 26.87
N ARG A 202 8.60 8.62 26.04
CA ARG A 202 9.85 7.98 26.47
C ARG A 202 10.89 9.03 26.87
N GLY A 203 11.08 10.06 26.04
CA GLY A 203 12.00 11.16 26.33
C GLY A 203 11.71 11.83 27.68
N ALA A 204 10.44 12.13 27.96
CA ALA A 204 10.00 12.71 29.23
C ALA A 204 10.25 11.78 30.44
N ALA A 205 10.02 10.46 30.27
CA ALA A 205 10.29 9.49 31.33
C ALA A 205 11.80 9.35 31.65
N THR A 206 12.67 9.36 30.64
CA THR A 206 14.13 9.35 30.84
C THR A 206 14.67 10.64 31.49
N ALA A 207 14.01 11.78 31.29
CA ALA A 207 14.41 13.04 31.91
C ALA A 207 14.01 13.16 33.40
N THR A 208 13.07 12.32 33.87
CA THR A 208 12.43 12.49 35.20
C THR A 208 12.73 11.35 36.18
N ALA A 209 13.36 10.25 35.75
CA ALA A 209 13.47 9.04 36.58
C ALA A 209 14.74 8.98 37.45
N PRO A 210 14.64 8.81 38.80
CA PRO A 210 15.69 8.19 39.60
C PRO A 210 15.64 6.66 39.42
N ALA A 211 16.80 6.01 39.53
CA ALA A 211 16.96 4.57 39.33
C ALA A 211 16.19 3.75 40.39
N ALA A 212 15.05 3.16 40.02
CA ALA A 212 14.39 2.14 40.83
C ALA A 212 13.69 1.08 39.95
N GLY A 213 13.81 -0.19 40.38
CA GLY A 213 13.53 -1.40 39.60
C GLY A 213 12.09 -1.59 39.12
N SER A 214 11.96 -2.12 37.91
CA SER A 214 10.70 -2.34 37.21
C SER A 214 10.06 -3.68 37.62
N LYS A 215 8.87 -3.64 38.24
CA LYS A 215 7.93 -4.76 38.23
C LYS A 215 7.31 -4.88 36.82
N THR A 216 7.07 -6.10 36.34
CA THR A 216 6.39 -6.39 35.08
C THR A 216 4.94 -5.90 35.14
N ALA A 217 4.70 -4.63 34.80
CA ALA A 217 3.38 -4.06 34.63
C ALA A 217 2.88 -4.33 33.20
N ALA A 218 1.57 -4.56 33.05
CA ALA A 218 0.93 -4.67 31.75
C ALA A 218 1.22 -3.42 30.89
N ALA A 219 1.51 -3.62 29.61
CA ALA A 219 1.87 -2.53 28.71
C ALA A 219 0.75 -1.47 28.64
N PRO A 220 1.08 -0.17 28.74
CA PRO A 220 0.08 0.89 28.69
C PRO A 220 -0.55 1.00 27.30
N VAL A 221 -1.89 1.12 27.27
CA VAL A 221 -2.67 1.38 26.05
C VAL A 221 -2.58 2.86 25.72
N VAL A 222 -2.16 3.19 24.49
CA VAL A 222 -2.08 4.57 23.99
C VAL A 222 -3.30 4.86 23.10
N PRO A 223 -3.97 6.02 23.24
CA PRO A 223 -5.09 6.38 22.37
C PRO A 223 -4.61 6.80 20.98
N CYS A 224 -5.46 6.59 19.96
CA CYS A 224 -5.17 6.99 18.58
C CYS A 224 -5.12 8.51 18.40
N PRO A 225 -4.29 9.01 17.48
CA PRO A 225 -4.37 10.41 17.05
C PRO A 225 -5.72 10.69 16.39
N ALA A 226 -6.23 11.93 16.53
CA ALA A 226 -7.50 12.33 15.94
C ALA A 226 -7.45 12.25 14.40
N ASN A 227 -8.50 11.68 13.79
CA ASN A 227 -8.64 11.62 12.33
C ASN A 227 -8.80 13.03 11.74
N PRO A 228 -8.10 13.38 10.65
CA PRO A 228 -8.33 14.64 9.95
C PRO A 228 -9.69 14.70 9.20
N THR A 229 -10.41 13.57 9.04
CA THR A 229 -11.55 13.45 8.10
C THR A 229 -12.89 13.03 8.72
N SER A 230 -13.17 13.36 9.99
CA SER A 230 -14.54 13.24 10.52
C SER A 230 -15.44 14.41 10.03
N GLY A 231 -15.62 14.51 8.72
CA GLY A 231 -16.51 15.47 8.06
C GLY A 231 -17.82 14.80 7.63
N GLY A 232 -18.75 14.64 8.59
CA GLY A 232 -20.20 14.70 8.38
C GLY A 232 -20.89 13.67 7.48
N ASP A 233 -21.36 12.58 8.09
CA ASP A 233 -22.66 12.01 7.73
C ASP A 233 -23.75 13.02 8.12
N ALA A 234 -24.26 13.79 7.16
CA ALA A 234 -25.48 14.59 7.31
C ALA A 234 -26.55 14.08 6.33
N GLY A 235 -27.32 13.13 6.86
CA GLY A 235 -28.63 12.63 6.43
C GLY A 235 -29.31 13.25 5.22
N ALA A 236 -29.41 12.44 4.16
CA ALA A 236 -30.56 12.48 3.27
C ALA A 236 -31.82 12.08 4.07
N THR A 237 -32.60 13.08 4.51
CA THR A 237 -34.01 12.87 4.82
C THR A 237 -34.82 13.35 3.63
N GLY A 238 -35.30 12.40 2.84
CA GLY A 238 -36.28 12.64 1.80
C GLY A 238 -37.57 13.16 2.41
N LYS A 239 -38.09 14.24 1.84
CA LYS A 239 -39.45 14.71 2.11
C LYS A 239 -40.37 14.09 1.05
N SER A 240 -41.26 13.22 1.51
CA SER A 240 -42.41 12.69 0.80
C SER A 240 -43.63 13.60 1.07
N GLY A 241 -44.48 13.82 0.07
CA GLY A 241 -45.78 14.53 0.13
C GLY A 241 -45.68 16.05 -0.10
N ALA A 242 -46.46 16.70 -0.96
CA ALA A 242 -47.76 16.39 -1.57
C ALA A 242 -47.81 16.92 -3.02
#